data_AF-A0A2S2QZM1-F1
#
_entry.id   AF-A0A2S2QZM1-F1
#
_cell.length_a   1.000
_cell.length_b   1.000
_cell.length_c   1.000
_cell.angle_alpha   90.00
_cell.angle_beta   90.00
_cell.angle_gamma   90.00
#
_symmetry.space_group_name_H-M   'P 1'
#
loop_
_entity.id
_entity.type
_entity.pdbx_description
1 polymer ?
#
loop_
_entity_poly.entity_id
_entity_poly.type
_entity_poly.pdbx_seq_one_letter_code
_entity_poly.pdbx_strand_id
1 'polypeptide(L)'
;MLNLTKPFWNKGMKVFFDNYFTSKHILEKLKFENTFACGTIRSKRKNISSLAEDKSLERGMYDCKTSQMGIIIYKWKDNRIVHFASNFHGVEESTVLRTEQDGSKKSLSVLL
;
A
#
# COMPACT_ATOMS: atom_id res chain seq x y z
N MET A 1 -3.22 5.56 17.47
CA MET A 1 -2.02 5.50 16.60
C MET A 1 -1.35 6.85 16.40
N LEU A 2 -2.06 7.90 15.92
CA LEU A 2 -1.45 9.22 15.67
C LEU A 2 -0.63 9.79 16.83
N ASN A 3 -1.08 9.63 18.08
CA ASN A 3 -0.31 10.08 19.24
C ASN A 3 1.05 9.38 19.40
N LEU A 4 1.15 8.10 19.01
CA LEU A 4 2.40 7.34 19.06
C LEU A 4 3.39 7.79 17.98
N THR A 5 2.90 8.44 16.92
CA THR A 5 3.78 8.91 15.83
C THR A 5 4.24 10.34 16.00
N LYS A 6 3.60 11.13 16.88
CA LYS A 6 3.97 12.54 17.15
C LYS A 6 5.46 12.77 17.39
N PRO A 7 6.19 11.93 18.16
CA PRO A 7 7.62 12.13 18.37
C PRO A 7 8.46 12.05 17.08
N PHE A 8 7.91 11.51 16.00
CA PHE A 8 8.56 11.30 14.71
C PHE A 8 8.08 12.28 13.63
N TRP A 9 7.13 13.16 13.94
CA TRP A 9 6.57 14.08 12.95
C TRP A 9 7.60 15.09 12.46
N ASN A 10 7.55 15.42 11.16
CA ASN A 10 8.47 16.33 10.47
C ASN A 10 9.96 15.93 10.53
N LYS A 11 10.30 14.69 10.89
CA LYS A 11 11.70 14.22 11.00
C LYS A 11 12.20 13.46 9.77
N GLY A 12 11.45 13.46 8.67
CA GLY A 12 11.76 12.66 7.48
C GLY A 12 11.68 11.13 7.71
N MET A 13 11.08 10.70 8.83
CA MET A 13 10.93 9.29 9.15
C MET A 13 9.79 8.64 8.36
N LYS A 14 9.98 7.34 8.05
CA LYS A 14 8.96 6.47 7.44
C LYS A 14 8.37 5.56 8.51
N VAL A 15 7.06 5.65 8.72
CA VAL A 15 6.32 4.84 9.69
C VAL A 15 5.58 3.72 8.97
N PHE A 16 5.78 2.49 9.43
CA PHE A 16 5.13 1.30 8.88
C PHE A 16 4.07 0.80 9.87
N PHE A 17 2.84 0.64 9.38
CA PHE A 17 1.71 0.22 10.20
C PHE A 17 1.26 -1.21 9.88
N ASP A 18 0.83 -1.91 10.93
CA ASP A 18 -0.01 -3.10 10.77
C ASP A 18 -1.43 -2.70 10.28
N ASN A 19 -2.11 -3.64 9.62
CA ASN A 19 -3.47 -3.46 9.10
C ASN A 19 -4.50 -2.95 10.12
N TYR A 20 -4.30 -3.26 11.41
CA TYR A 20 -5.18 -2.78 12.47
C TYR A 20 -5.15 -1.26 12.62
N PHE A 21 -4.00 -0.64 12.33
CA PHE A 21 -3.78 0.80 12.48
C PHE A 21 -3.83 1.58 11.17
N THR A 22 -3.60 0.94 10.03
CA THR A 22 -3.61 1.63 8.74
C THR A 22 -5.01 2.09 8.34
N SER A 23 -5.14 3.37 7.99
CA SER A 23 -6.34 3.93 7.36
C SER A 23 -5.97 5.15 6.50
N LYS A 24 -6.78 5.45 5.48
CA LYS A 24 -6.59 6.62 4.61
C LYS A 24 -6.45 7.92 5.42
N HIS A 25 -7.33 8.13 6.41
CA HIS A 25 -7.30 9.32 7.27
C HIS A 25 -5.99 9.49 8.04
N ILE A 26 -5.43 8.40 8.59
CA ILE A 26 -4.14 8.44 9.30
C ILE A 26 -3.02 8.81 8.32
N LEU A 27 -3.03 8.24 7.11
CA LEU A 27 -2.03 8.54 6.08
C LEU A 27 -2.10 10.00 5.60
N GLU A 28 -3.31 10.55 5.42
CA GLU A 28 -3.54 11.96 5.09
C GLU A 28 -3.02 12.88 6.19
N LYS A 29 -3.35 12.57 7.46
CA LYS A 29 -2.87 13.38 8.58
C LYS A 29 -1.35 13.36 8.70
N LEU A 30 -0.72 12.19 8.54
CA LEU A 30 0.74 12.11 8.58
C LEU A 30 1.40 12.82 7.41
N LYS A 31 0.79 12.78 6.22
CA LYS A 31 1.28 13.54 5.07
C LYS A 31 1.26 15.04 5.33
N PHE A 32 0.17 15.54 5.93
CA PHE A 32 0.05 16.94 6.34
C PHE A 32 1.13 17.33 7.37
N GLU A 33 1.47 16.42 8.29
CA GLU A 33 2.54 16.61 9.28
C GLU A 33 3.94 16.23 8.75
N ASN A 34 4.14 16.31 7.44
CA ASN A 34 5.39 15.97 6.72
C ASN A 34 6.04 14.66 7.20
N THR A 35 5.22 13.63 7.36
CA THR A 35 5.62 12.32 7.89
C THR A 35 5.20 11.23 6.91
N PHE A 36 6.18 10.46 6.47
CA PHE A 36 5.93 9.37 5.55
C PHE A 36 5.36 8.17 6.29
N ALA A 37 4.34 7.55 5.72
CA ALA A 37 3.76 6.35 6.29
C ALA A 37 3.11 5.44 5.25
N CYS A 38 3.13 4.14 5.54
CA CYS A 38 2.47 3.12 4.75
C CYS A 38 2.12 1.89 5.59
N GLY A 39 1.34 0.98 5.02
CA GLY A 39 0.98 -0.27 5.68
C GLY A 39 -0.06 -1.06 4.90
N THR A 40 -0.25 -2.31 5.28
CA THR A 40 -1.38 -3.10 4.76
C THR A 40 -2.70 -2.53 5.27
N ILE A 41 -3.78 -2.66 4.52
CA ILE A 41 -5.12 -2.19 4.92
C ILE A 41 -6.16 -3.27 4.71
N ARG A 42 -7.16 -3.34 5.60
CA ARG A 42 -8.26 -4.31 5.47
C ARG A 42 -9.25 -3.81 4.41
N SER A 43 -9.67 -4.68 3.49
CA SER A 43 -10.57 -4.34 2.37
C SER A 43 -11.91 -3.72 2.80
N LYS A 44 -12.41 -4.08 3.98
CA LYS A 44 -13.66 -3.55 4.56
C LYS A 44 -13.51 -2.19 5.26
N ARG A 45 -12.33 -1.57 5.25
CA ARG A 45 -12.15 -0.20 5.79
C ARG A 45 -12.91 0.79 4.92
N LYS A 46 -13.57 1.76 5.56
CA LYS A 46 -14.23 2.88 4.86
C LYS A 46 -13.22 3.65 4.00
N ASN A 47 -13.72 4.25 2.90
CA ASN A 47 -12.97 5.13 2.01
C ASN A 47 -11.80 4.46 1.26
N ILE A 48 -11.85 3.14 1.08
CA ILE A 48 -11.06 2.47 0.05
C ILE A 48 -11.79 2.67 -1.28
N SER A 49 -11.12 3.30 -2.25
CA SER A 49 -11.66 3.55 -3.59
C SER A 49 -12.12 2.24 -4.24
N SER A 50 -13.11 2.28 -5.14
CA SER A 50 -13.48 1.10 -5.93
C SER A 50 -12.27 0.66 -6.77
N LEU A 51 -11.66 -0.46 -6.43
CA LEU A 51 -10.60 -1.09 -7.21
C LEU A 51 -11.22 -2.25 -7.98
N ALA A 52 -10.50 -2.77 -8.98
CA ALA A 52 -10.88 -3.93 -9.79
C ALA A 52 -11.42 -5.07 -8.92
N GLU A 53 -12.40 -5.81 -9.41
CA GLU A 53 -12.99 -6.91 -8.63
C GLU A 53 -11.97 -8.02 -8.34
N ASP A 54 -12.10 -8.70 -7.20
CA ASP A 54 -11.16 -9.76 -6.80
C ASP A 54 -11.06 -10.90 -7.84
N LYS A 55 -12.15 -11.14 -8.57
CA LYS A 55 -12.26 -12.17 -9.60
C LYS A 55 -11.61 -11.76 -10.92
N SER A 56 -11.54 -10.47 -11.23
CA SER A 56 -10.94 -9.98 -12.47
C SER A 56 -9.41 -9.88 -12.40
N LEU A 57 -8.83 -9.93 -11.20
CA LEU A 57 -7.37 -9.98 -11.03
C LEU A 57 -6.90 -11.43 -11.09
N GLU A 58 -5.91 -11.70 -11.94
CA GLU A 58 -5.11 -12.93 -11.91
C GLU A 58 -3.92 -12.78 -10.96
N ARG A 59 -3.32 -13.91 -10.53
CA ARG A 59 -2.15 -13.88 -9.64
C ARG A 59 -0.99 -13.17 -10.33
N GLY A 60 -0.45 -12.14 -9.67
CA GLY A 60 0.57 -11.24 -10.20
C GLY A 60 0.02 -9.95 -10.79
N MET A 61 -1.30 -9.85 -11.03
CA MET A 61 -1.92 -8.59 -11.45
C MET A 61 -2.23 -7.68 -10.27
N TYR A 62 -2.28 -6.39 -10.56
CA TYR A 62 -2.60 -5.35 -9.60
C TYR A 62 -3.54 -4.29 -10.19
N ASP A 63 -4.12 -3.50 -9.30
CA ASP A 63 -4.82 -2.26 -9.55
C ASP A 63 -4.41 -1.25 -8.47
N CYS A 64 -4.48 0.04 -8.78
CA CYS A 64 -4.17 1.08 -7.81
C CYS A 64 -4.98 2.34 -8.07
N LYS A 65 -5.23 3.10 -6.99
CA LYS A 65 -5.85 4.42 -7.08
C LYS A 65 -5.19 5.40 -6.13
N THR A 66 -5.01 6.61 -6.62
CA THR A 66 -4.43 7.73 -5.86
C THR A 66 -5.52 8.74 -5.53
N SER A 67 -5.59 9.16 -4.27
CA SER A 67 -6.48 10.24 -3.84
C SER A 67 -5.96 11.61 -4.30
N GLN A 68 -6.81 12.64 -4.25
CA GLN A 68 -6.38 14.03 -4.52
C GLN A 68 -5.26 14.51 -3.58
N MET A 69 -5.20 13.99 -2.35
CA MET A 69 -4.12 14.27 -1.41
C MET A 69 -2.85 13.43 -1.66
N GLY A 70 -2.81 12.66 -2.75
CA GLY A 70 -1.70 11.79 -3.10
C GLY A 70 -1.52 10.63 -2.12
N ILE A 71 -2.62 10.06 -1.60
CA ILE A 71 -2.60 8.78 -0.90
C ILE A 71 -2.94 7.70 -1.90
N ILE A 72 -2.01 6.77 -2.10
CA ILE A 72 -2.21 5.65 -3.00
C ILE A 72 -2.68 4.42 -2.24
N ILE A 73 -3.63 3.71 -2.83
CA ILE A 73 -4.07 2.39 -2.39
C ILE A 73 -3.76 1.42 -3.53
N TYR A 74 -2.93 0.43 -3.22
CA TYR A 74 -2.63 -0.69 -4.08
C TYR A 74 -3.50 -1.88 -3.73
N LYS A 75 -3.88 -2.63 -4.75
CA LYS A 75 -4.51 -3.94 -4.64
C LYS A 75 -3.78 -4.86 -5.59
N TRP A 76 -3.24 -5.95 -5.07
CA TRP A 76 -2.66 -6.99 -5.92
C TRP A 76 -3.13 -8.36 -5.48
N LYS A 77 -3.10 -9.30 -6.41
CA LYS A 77 -3.42 -10.70 -6.14
C LYS A 77 -2.14 -11.52 -6.10
N ASP A 78 -1.82 -12.06 -4.93
CA ASP A 78 -0.91 -13.20 -4.83
C ASP A 78 -1.74 -14.48 -4.67
N ASN A 79 -1.50 -15.28 -3.62
CA ASN A 79 -2.42 -16.38 -3.25
C ASN A 79 -3.78 -15.85 -2.77
N ARG A 80 -3.78 -14.62 -2.23
CA ARG A 80 -4.96 -13.87 -1.80
C ARG A 80 -4.82 -12.42 -2.23
N ILE A 81 -5.93 -11.70 -2.19
CA ILE A 81 -5.93 -10.25 -2.41
C ILE A 81 -5.28 -9.56 -1.22
N VAL A 82 -4.31 -8.70 -1.51
CA VAL A 82 -3.68 -7.84 -0.52
C VAL A 82 -3.98 -6.40 -0.90
N HIS A 83 -4.29 -5.59 0.12
CA HIS A 83 -4.39 -4.14 -0.02
C HIS A 83 -3.28 -3.49 0.78
N PHE A 84 -2.66 -2.48 0.19
CA PHE A 84 -1.61 -1.68 0.81
C PHE A 84 -1.90 -0.21 0.55
N ALA A 85 -1.55 0.66 1.48
CA ALA A 85 -1.74 2.09 1.31
C ALA A 85 -0.47 2.84 1.71
N SER A 86 -0.17 3.91 0.98
CA SER A 86 1.01 4.75 1.21
C SER A 86 0.70 6.21 0.97
N ASN A 87 1.42 7.10 1.66
CA ASN A 87 1.38 8.54 1.41
C ASN A 87 2.61 9.08 0.66
N PHE A 88 3.58 8.21 0.35
CA PHE A 88 4.88 8.59 -0.22
C PHE A 88 5.37 7.69 -1.36
N HIS A 89 4.67 6.58 -1.64
CA HIS A 89 4.97 5.70 -2.78
C HIS A 89 4.16 6.14 -4.01
N GLY A 90 4.61 5.75 -5.20
CA GLY A 90 4.06 6.18 -6.48
C GLY A 90 3.44 5.02 -7.27
N VAL A 91 3.34 5.22 -8.58
CA VAL A 91 2.95 4.17 -9.55
C VAL A 91 4.14 3.77 -10.40
N GLU A 92 5.36 3.88 -9.86
CA GLU A 92 6.55 3.52 -10.62
C GLU A 92 6.65 2.01 -10.73
N GLU A 93 6.70 1.49 -11.95
CA GLU A 93 6.84 0.06 -12.17
C GLU A 93 8.31 -0.35 -12.02
N SER A 94 8.52 -1.46 -11.31
CA SER A 94 9.80 -2.14 -11.23
C SER A 94 9.62 -3.63 -11.42
N THR A 95 10.72 -4.35 -11.58
CA THR A 95 10.71 -5.78 -11.79
C THR A 95 11.40 -6.49 -10.63
N VAL A 96 10.74 -7.49 -10.05
CA VAL A 96 11.30 -8.35 -9.01
C VAL A 96 11.28 -9.81 -9.43
N LEU A 97 12.30 -10.56 -9.03
CA LEU A 97 12.38 -12.00 -9.26
C LEU A 97 11.74 -12.76 -8.10
N ARG A 98 10.68 -13.50 -8.40
CA ARG A 98 10.06 -14.45 -7.47
C ARG A 98 10.65 -15.84 -7.67
N THR A 99 11.02 -16.49 -6.57
CA THR A 99 11.36 -17.93 -6.61
C THR A 99 10.08 -18.73 -6.41
N GLU A 100 9.79 -19.62 -7.35
CA GLU A 100 8.65 -20.55 -7.29
C GLU A 100 9.01 -21.79 -6.46
N GLN A 101 8.01 -22.63 -6.14
CA GLN A 101 8.21 -23.82 -5.30
C GLN A 101 9.17 -24.85 -5.90
N ASP A 102 9.30 -24.89 -7.23
CA ASP A 102 10.23 -25.75 -7.96
C ASP A 102 11.67 -25.18 -8.05
N GLY A 103 11.91 -24.02 -7.44
CA GLY A 103 13.19 -23.31 -7.48
C GLY A 103 13.41 -22.45 -8.71
N SER A 104 12.49 -22.45 -9.68
CA SER A 104 12.54 -21.55 -10.85
C SER A 104 12.32 -20.09 -10.45
N LYS A 105 12.83 -19.15 -11.26
CA LYS A 105 12.66 -17.71 -11.03
C LYS A 105 11.70 -17.11 -12.06
N LYS A 106 10.63 -16.47 -11.58
CA LYS A 106 9.66 -15.74 -12.39
C LYS A 106 9.83 -14.24 -12.20
N SER A 107 9.90 -13.51 -13.30
CA SER A 107 9.91 -12.05 -13.31
C SER A 107 8.50 -11.50 -13.08
N LEU A 108 8.33 -10.58 -12.14
CA LEU A 108 7.05 -9.93 -11.83
C LEU A 108 7.21 -8.42 -11.85
N SER A 109 6.28 -7.73 -12.53
CA SER A 109 6.14 -6.29 -12.44
C SER A 109 5.43 -5.91 -11.14
N VAL A 110 6.01 -4.97 -10.39
CA VAL A 110 5.46 -4.45 -9.13
C VAL A 110 5.52 -2.93 -9.11
N LEU A 111 4.57 -2.29 -8.41
CA LEU A 111 4.57 -0.84 -8.20
C LEU A 111 5.44 -0.48 -6.97
N LEU A 112 6.25 0.59 -7.11
CA LEU A 112 7.08 1.22 -6.09
C LEU A 112 6.49 2.54 -5.58
#